data_AF-A0A842QW36-F1
#
_entry.id   AF-A0A842QW36-F1
#
_cell.length_a   1.000
_cell.length_b   1.000
_cell.length_c   1.000
_cell.angle_alpha   90.00
_cell.angle_beta   90.00
_cell.angle_gamma   90.00
#
_symmetry.space_group_name_H-M   'P 1'
#
loop_
_entity.id
_entity.type
_entity.pdbx_description
1 polymer ?
#
loop_
_entity_poly.entity_id
_entity_poly.type
_entity_poly.pdbx_seq_one_letter_code
_entity_poly.pdbx_strand_id
1 'polypeptide(L)'
;MNGDEAAIEEERFRNACRAILKEILETGLTSKRKLVRLKAKYCKKFSLSRMPKNAHIIEIASEDELQEVLPLLRRRKTRTLSGVSVIAVMTKPIPCPGLCVYCPGIDSQPGEPVAQSYTGREPAALRSIMNNYDPYQQVVSRIDDLEAI
;
A
#
# COMPACT_ATOMS: atom_id res chain seq x y z
N MET A 1 5.43 -0.51 24.55
CA MET A 1 6.56 -0.59 23.61
C MET A 1 7.52 0.53 23.96
N ASN A 2 8.76 0.19 24.30
CA ASN A 2 9.76 1.16 24.76
C ASN A 2 10.28 1.99 23.58
N GLY A 3 10.48 3.29 23.77
CA GLY A 3 10.88 4.21 22.70
C GLY A 3 12.17 3.85 21.98
N ASP A 4 13.08 3.15 22.66
CA ASP A 4 14.38 2.74 22.11
C ASP A 4 14.27 1.61 21.07
N GLU A 5 13.31 0.68 21.23
CA GLU A 5 13.10 -0.41 20.26
C GLU A 5 12.55 0.12 18.94
N ALA A 6 11.66 1.11 19.00
CA ALA A 6 11.05 1.74 17.82
C ALA A 6 12.10 2.51 17.00
N ALA A 7 13.05 3.18 17.65
CA ALA A 7 14.13 3.90 16.96
C ALA A 7 15.06 2.93 16.22
N ILE A 8 15.42 1.81 16.85
CA ILE A 8 16.27 0.77 16.26
C ILE A 8 15.56 0.11 15.07
N GLU A 9 14.26 -0.14 15.18
CA GLU A 9 13.46 -0.70 14.10
C GLU A 9 13.38 0.24 12.89
N GLU A 10 13.17 1.54 13.13
CA GLU A 10 13.11 2.55 12.06
C GLU A 10 14.47 2.73 11.38
N GLU A 11 15.57 2.64 12.12
CA GLU A 11 16.92 2.66 11.56
C GLU A 11 17.17 1.44 10.65
N ARG A 12 16.79 0.23 11.09
CA ARG A 12 16.86 -0.98 10.25
C ARG A 12 16.01 -0.84 9.00
N PHE A 13 14.82 -0.24 9.13
CA PHE A 13 13.91 0.00 8.03
C PHE A 13 14.52 0.94 6.97
N ARG A 14 15.10 2.06 7.42
CA ARG A 14 15.79 3.02 6.54
C ARG A 14 16.99 2.38 5.84
N ASN A 15 17.80 1.62 6.57
CA ASN A 15 18.96 0.91 6.02
C ASN A 15 18.55 -0.14 4.98
N ALA A 16 17.46 -0.86 5.21
CA ALA A 16 16.93 -1.81 4.24
C ALA A 16 16.46 -1.12 2.96
N CYS A 17 15.74 0.01 3.07
CA CYS A 17 15.28 0.77 1.91
C CYS A 17 16.46 1.31 1.08
N ARG A 18 17.52 1.82 1.75
CA ARG A 18 18.74 2.27 1.07
C ARG A 18 19.47 1.13 0.37
N ALA A 19 19.56 -0.05 0.99
CA ALA A 19 20.19 -1.22 0.38
C ALA A 19 19.41 -1.74 -0.85
N ILE A 20 18.07 -1.72 -0.78
CA ILE A 20 17.21 -2.07 -1.92
C ILE A 20 17.44 -1.07 -3.07
N LEU A 21 17.49 0.24 -2.78
CA LEU A 21 17.74 1.27 -3.78
C LEU A 21 19.08 1.04 -4.49
N LYS A 22 20.16 0.82 -3.72
CA LYS A 22 21.50 0.59 -4.26
C LYS A 22 21.54 -0.60 -5.21
N GLU A 23 20.90 -1.71 -4.83
CA GLU A 23 20.90 -2.89 -5.69
C GLU A 23 20.04 -2.72 -6.94
N ILE A 24 18.97 -1.92 -6.89
CA ILE A 24 18.20 -1.57 -8.10
C ILE A 24 19.09 -0.82 -9.10
N LEU A 25 19.87 0.15 -8.64
CA LEU A 25 20.79 0.95 -9.46
C LEU A 25 21.92 0.08 -10.04
N GLU A 26 22.58 -0.73 -9.20
CA GLU A 26 23.70 -1.60 -9.63
C GLU A 26 23.26 -2.67 -10.65
N THR A 27 22.06 -3.23 -10.49
CA THR A 27 21.58 -4.32 -11.36
C THR A 27 20.79 -3.83 -12.57
N GLY A 28 20.49 -2.54 -12.67
CA GLY A 28 19.64 -1.98 -13.72
C GLY A 28 18.26 -2.65 -13.77
N LEU A 29 17.66 -2.92 -12.62
CA LEU A 29 16.48 -3.79 -12.54
C LEU A 29 15.25 -3.13 -13.19
N THR A 30 14.66 -3.80 -14.19
CA THR A 30 13.46 -3.28 -14.89
C THR A 30 12.17 -4.06 -14.61
N SER A 31 12.25 -5.22 -13.94
CA SER A 31 11.11 -6.11 -13.75
C SER A 31 10.42 -5.97 -12.39
N LYS A 32 9.11 -5.66 -12.40
CA LYS A 32 8.27 -5.58 -11.19
C LYS A 32 8.21 -6.89 -10.39
N ARG A 33 8.22 -8.06 -11.05
CA ARG A 33 8.23 -9.36 -10.35
C ARG A 33 9.54 -9.57 -9.56
N LYS A 34 10.67 -9.17 -10.15
CA LYS A 34 11.97 -9.25 -9.48
C LYS A 34 12.05 -8.25 -8.32
N LEU A 35 11.44 -7.07 -8.44
CA LEU A 35 11.36 -6.08 -7.35
C LEU A 35 10.67 -6.64 -6.10
N VAL A 36 9.56 -7.36 -6.25
CA VAL A 36 8.86 -7.97 -5.09
C VAL A 36 9.77 -8.99 -4.38
N ARG A 37 10.48 -9.83 -5.15
CA ARG A 37 11.43 -10.80 -4.58
C ARG A 37 12.60 -10.12 -3.88
N LEU A 38 13.11 -9.04 -4.47
CA LEU A 38 14.18 -8.23 -3.88
C LEU A 38 13.74 -7.66 -2.53
N LYS A 39 12.55 -7.05 -2.46
CA LYS A 39 12.00 -6.52 -1.21
C LYS A 39 11.83 -7.62 -0.15
N ALA A 40 11.32 -8.79 -0.53
CA ALA A 40 11.19 -9.93 0.37
C ALA A 40 12.55 -10.43 0.90
N LYS A 41 13.58 -10.51 0.03
CA LYS A 41 14.96 -10.85 0.41
C LYS A 41 15.49 -9.89 1.47
N TYR A 42 15.31 -8.59 1.25
CA TYR A 42 15.81 -7.56 2.15
C TYR A 42 14.98 -7.44 3.44
N CYS A 43 13.67 -7.69 3.41
CA CYS A 43 12.87 -7.81 4.64
C CYS A 43 13.38 -8.92 5.55
N LYS A 44 13.73 -10.08 4.98
CA LYS A 44 14.29 -11.20 5.74
C LYS A 44 15.70 -10.88 6.25
N LYS A 45 16.54 -10.22 5.44
CA LYS A 45 17.91 -9.86 5.81
C LYS A 45 17.97 -8.86 6.97
N PHE A 46 17.06 -7.90 7.00
CA PHE A 46 17.01 -6.84 8.02
C PHE A 46 16.01 -7.13 9.15
N SER A 47 15.38 -8.31 9.16
CA SER A 47 14.34 -8.71 10.13
C SER A 47 13.25 -7.64 10.30
N LEU A 48 12.73 -7.13 9.18
CA LEU A 48 11.69 -6.10 9.20
C LEU A 48 10.33 -6.70 9.57
N SER A 49 9.59 -6.02 10.46
CA SER A 49 8.20 -6.35 10.79
C SER A 49 7.23 -6.05 9.64
N ARG A 50 7.57 -5.09 8.77
CA ARG A 50 6.74 -4.59 7.68
C ARG A 50 7.51 -4.51 6.35
N MET A 51 6.80 -4.76 5.25
CA MET A 51 7.36 -4.69 3.90
C MET A 51 7.49 -3.22 3.44
N PRO A 52 8.66 -2.78 2.92
CA PRO A 52 8.81 -1.45 2.35
C PRO A 52 7.89 -1.19 1.15
N LYS A 53 7.10 -0.11 1.21
CA LYS A 53 6.36 0.44 0.07
C LYS A 53 7.35 0.98 -0.98
N ASN A 54 6.89 1.22 -2.21
CA ASN A 54 7.73 1.88 -3.22
C ASN A 54 8.05 3.31 -2.80
N ALA A 55 7.08 3.99 -2.17
CA ALA A 55 7.20 5.32 -1.58
C ALA A 55 8.41 5.48 -0.65
N HIS A 56 8.57 4.57 0.32
CA HIS A 56 9.68 4.67 1.28
C HIS A 56 11.07 4.56 0.62
N ILE A 57 11.16 3.85 -0.51
CA ILE A 57 12.42 3.76 -1.28
C ILE A 57 12.65 5.06 -2.06
N ILE A 58 11.58 5.65 -2.59
CA ILE A 58 11.60 6.95 -3.29
C ILE A 58 12.02 8.07 -2.33
N GLU A 59 11.48 8.10 -1.11
CA GLU A 59 11.81 9.11 -0.08
C GLU A 59 13.29 9.12 0.33
N ILE A 60 13.99 8.00 0.15
CA ILE A 60 15.41 7.84 0.53
C ILE A 60 16.36 8.06 -0.65
N ALA A 61 15.84 8.13 -1.87
CA ALA A 61 16.66 8.36 -3.06
C ALA A 61 17.09 9.82 -3.17
N SER A 62 18.33 10.07 -3.60
CA SER A 62 18.73 11.42 -4.04
C SER A 62 18.05 11.79 -5.36
N GLU A 63 18.08 13.06 -5.73
CA GLU A 63 17.47 13.54 -6.99
C GLU A 63 18.02 12.82 -8.23
N ASP A 64 19.33 12.54 -8.26
CA ASP A 64 19.99 11.83 -9.35
C ASP A 64 19.54 10.36 -9.41
N GLU A 65 19.54 9.67 -8.26
CA GLU A 65 19.11 8.27 -8.16
C GLU A 65 17.62 8.12 -8.54
N LEU A 66 16.81 9.12 -8.19
CA LEU A 66 15.37 9.11 -8.41
C LEU A 66 15.03 9.01 -9.90
N GLN A 67 15.77 9.70 -10.78
CA GLN A 67 15.55 9.65 -12.23
C GLN A 67 15.70 8.24 -12.79
N GLU A 68 16.63 7.45 -12.26
CA GLU A 68 16.90 6.09 -12.72
C GLU A 68 15.87 5.07 -12.19
N VAL A 69 15.41 5.23 -10.95
CA VAL A 69 14.54 4.23 -10.30
C VAL A 69 13.04 4.50 -10.47
N LEU A 70 12.66 5.75 -10.78
CA LEU A 70 11.27 6.14 -10.99
C LEU A 70 10.53 5.25 -12.02
N PRO A 71 11.09 4.91 -13.19
CA PRO A 71 10.41 4.05 -14.16
C PRO A 71 9.99 2.68 -13.60
N LEU A 72 10.75 2.13 -12.66
CA LEU A 72 10.47 0.85 -12.00
C LEU A 72 9.51 1.03 -10.80
N LEU A 73 9.79 2.02 -9.94
CA LEU A 73 9.10 2.19 -8.67
C LEU A 73 7.75 2.90 -8.81
N ARG A 74 7.56 3.70 -9.86
CA ARG A 74 6.31 4.41 -10.11
C ARG A 74 5.24 3.45 -10.64
N ARG A 75 4.09 3.40 -9.97
CA ARG A 75 2.98 2.52 -10.37
C ARG A 75 2.27 2.96 -11.66
N ARG A 76 2.18 4.27 -11.93
CA ARG A 76 1.60 4.86 -13.16
C ARG A 76 2.45 6.03 -13.66
N LYS A 77 2.56 6.20 -14.99
CA LYS A 77 3.28 7.33 -15.61
C LYS A 77 2.55 8.68 -15.43
N THR A 78 1.22 8.67 -15.41
CA THR A 78 0.37 9.86 -15.23
C THR A 78 -0.53 9.69 -14.00
N ARG A 79 -0.70 10.78 -13.23
CA ARG A 79 -1.50 10.81 -12.00
C ARG A 79 -2.99 10.63 -12.33
N THR A 80 -3.52 11.48 -13.21
CA THR A 80 -4.87 11.44 -13.77
C THR A 80 -4.85 12.17 -15.13
N LEU A 81 -5.60 11.70 -16.13
CA LEU A 81 -5.70 12.42 -17.43
C LEU A 81 -6.58 13.68 -17.33
N SER A 82 -7.44 13.76 -16.30
CA SER A 82 -8.42 14.84 -16.10
C SER A 82 -8.11 15.78 -14.93
N GLY A 83 -7.01 15.58 -14.19
CA GLY A 83 -6.73 16.31 -12.95
C GLY A 83 -7.61 15.91 -11.75
N VAL A 84 -8.59 15.02 -11.92
CA VAL A 84 -9.51 14.60 -10.85
C VAL A 84 -9.10 13.25 -10.27
N SER A 85 -8.78 13.23 -8.97
CA SER A 85 -8.47 12.00 -8.22
C SER A 85 -9.69 11.49 -7.47
N VAL A 86 -10.23 10.34 -7.88
CA VAL A 86 -11.39 9.72 -7.23
C VAL A 86 -10.98 8.97 -5.97
N ILE A 87 -11.63 9.31 -4.85
CA ILE A 87 -11.50 8.62 -3.56
C ILE A 87 -12.81 7.89 -3.28
N ALA A 88 -12.78 6.56 -3.36
CA ALA A 88 -13.91 5.71 -2.99
C ALA A 88 -13.77 5.26 -1.53
N VAL A 89 -14.84 5.44 -0.76
CA VAL A 89 -14.94 5.04 0.65
C VAL A 89 -16.17 4.16 0.83
N MET A 90 -16.17 3.32 1.86
CA MET A 90 -17.35 2.55 2.26
C MET A 90 -17.81 2.96 3.64
N THR A 91 -19.13 3.02 3.82
CA THR A 91 -19.74 3.14 5.14
C THR A 91 -19.62 1.82 5.90
N LYS A 92 -19.86 1.86 7.21
CA LYS A 92 -19.96 0.65 8.01
C LYS A 92 -20.95 -0.35 7.39
N PRO A 93 -20.66 -1.65 7.46
CA PRO A 93 -21.56 -2.69 7.00
C PRO A 93 -22.85 -2.65 7.85
N ILE A 94 -23.97 -2.33 7.19
CA ILE A 94 -25.31 -2.29 7.80
C ILE A 94 -26.18 -3.29 7.04
N PRO A 95 -27.01 -4.08 7.73
CA PRO A 95 -27.93 -5.00 7.07
C PRO A 95 -28.95 -4.24 6.19
N CYS A 96 -29.26 -4.81 5.03
CA CYS A 96 -30.32 -4.27 4.19
C CYS A 96 -31.69 -4.48 4.85
N PRO A 97 -32.66 -3.56 4.65
CA PRO A 97 -34.03 -3.73 5.14
C PRO A 97 -34.80 -4.87 4.45
N GLY A 98 -34.25 -5.43 3.37
CA GLY A 98 -34.82 -6.55 2.65
C GLY A 98 -33.75 -7.49 2.12
N LEU A 99 -34.17 -8.68 1.71
CA LEU A 99 -33.31 -9.71 1.14
C LEU A 99 -33.30 -9.58 -0.38
N CYS A 100 -32.12 -9.48 -0.98
CA CYS A 100 -31.94 -9.48 -2.43
C CYS A 100 -31.35 -10.81 -2.88
N VAL A 101 -32.04 -11.52 -3.77
CA VAL A 101 -31.62 -12.84 -4.29
C VAL A 101 -30.30 -12.80 -5.07
N TYR A 102 -29.93 -11.63 -5.60
CA TYR A 102 -28.67 -11.43 -6.31
C TYR A 102 -27.55 -10.88 -5.42
N CYS A 103 -27.84 -10.53 -4.17
CA CYS A 103 -26.79 -10.07 -3.28
C CYS A 103 -25.85 -11.25 -3.00
N PRO A 104 -24.54 -11.11 -3.20
CA PRO A 104 -23.57 -12.15 -2.86
C PRO A 104 -23.57 -12.46 -1.34
N GLY A 105 -24.16 -11.56 -0.54
CA GLY A 105 -24.42 -11.78 0.87
C GLY A 105 -23.16 -11.86 1.72
N ILE A 106 -23.35 -12.14 3.01
CA ILE A 106 -22.26 -12.26 3.99
C ILE A 106 -21.36 -13.48 3.72
N ASP A 107 -21.89 -14.54 3.11
CA ASP A 107 -21.15 -15.79 2.85
C ASP A 107 -20.03 -15.62 1.82
N SER A 108 -20.13 -14.56 1.00
CA SER A 108 -19.10 -14.19 0.03
C SER A 108 -17.92 -13.42 0.63
N GLN A 109 -18.00 -13.03 1.91
CA GLN A 109 -17.07 -12.11 2.55
C GLN A 109 -16.02 -12.84 3.40
N PRO A 110 -14.73 -12.45 3.36
CA PRO A 110 -13.68 -13.12 4.10
C PRO A 110 -13.60 -12.65 5.55
N GLY A 111 -14.25 -13.35 6.47
CA GLY A 111 -14.04 -13.26 7.93
C GLY A 111 -14.47 -11.96 8.61
N GLU A 112 -14.53 -10.84 7.89
CA GLU A 112 -15.03 -9.54 8.35
C GLU A 112 -16.20 -9.05 7.50
N PRO A 113 -17.23 -8.44 8.13
CA PRO A 113 -18.35 -7.88 7.40
C PRO A 113 -17.89 -6.69 6.53
N VAL A 114 -18.32 -6.66 5.28
CA VAL A 114 -18.13 -5.55 4.34
C VAL A 114 -19.45 -4.98 3.85
N ALA A 115 -19.38 -3.81 3.22
CA ALA A 115 -20.54 -3.17 2.61
C ALA A 115 -21.32 -4.18 1.74
N GLN A 116 -22.64 -4.17 1.88
CA GLN A 116 -23.51 -5.09 1.17
C GLN A 116 -23.30 -4.99 -0.34
N SER A 117 -23.36 -6.14 -1.03
CA SER A 117 -23.02 -6.31 -2.46
C SER A 117 -21.51 -6.37 -2.81
N TYR A 118 -20.59 -6.19 -1.86
CA TYR A 118 -19.15 -6.37 -2.09
C TYR A 118 -18.64 -7.72 -1.56
N THR A 119 -17.52 -8.18 -2.13
CA THR A 119 -16.87 -9.45 -1.73
C THR A 119 -15.79 -9.26 -0.65
N GLY A 120 -15.38 -8.02 -0.38
CA GLY A 120 -14.36 -7.70 0.62
C GLY A 120 -12.93 -7.89 0.12
N ARG A 121 -12.76 -8.25 -1.15
CA ARG A 121 -11.43 -8.40 -1.80
C ARG A 121 -11.06 -7.20 -2.66
N GLU A 122 -12.00 -6.28 -2.87
CA GLU A 122 -11.80 -5.08 -3.66
C GLU A 122 -10.89 -4.10 -2.90
N PRO A 123 -10.06 -3.29 -3.61
CA PRO A 123 -9.11 -2.38 -2.95
C PRO A 123 -9.77 -1.35 -2.02
N ALA A 124 -10.99 -0.89 -2.37
CA ALA A 124 -11.75 0.03 -1.53
C ALA A 124 -12.31 -0.68 -0.29
N ALA A 125 -12.80 -1.91 -0.44
CA ALA A 125 -13.31 -2.71 0.68
C ALA A 125 -12.21 -3.04 1.68
N LEU A 126 -11.05 -3.53 1.19
CA LEU A 126 -9.88 -3.80 2.03
C LEU A 126 -9.40 -2.56 2.78
N ARG A 127 -9.36 -1.39 2.12
CA ARG A 127 -9.02 -0.12 2.78
C ARG A 127 -10.03 0.24 3.86
N SER A 128 -11.31 0.00 3.60
CA SER A 128 -12.39 0.30 4.55
C SER A 128 -12.26 -0.58 5.79
N ILE A 129 -12.00 -1.88 5.61
CA ILE A 129 -11.68 -2.82 6.70
C ILE A 129 -10.47 -2.32 7.50
N MET A 130 -9.34 -2.02 6.83
CA MET A 130 -8.10 -1.57 7.49
C MET A 130 -8.27 -0.29 8.32
N ASN A 131 -9.22 0.58 7.93
CA ASN A 131 -9.51 1.83 8.62
C ASN A 131 -10.75 1.74 9.53
N ASN A 132 -11.24 0.53 9.83
CA ASN A 132 -12.43 0.29 10.67
C ASN A 132 -13.68 1.08 10.23
N TYR A 133 -13.81 1.31 8.91
CA TYR A 133 -14.86 2.12 8.30
C TYR A 133 -14.94 3.56 8.82
N ASP A 134 -13.87 4.11 9.39
CA ASP A 134 -13.79 5.52 9.75
C ASP A 134 -13.69 6.38 8.49
N PRO A 135 -14.60 7.36 8.27
CA PRO A 135 -14.63 8.13 7.03
C PRO A 135 -13.40 9.04 6.87
N TYR A 136 -12.89 9.62 7.96
CA TYR A 136 -11.74 10.51 7.93
C TYR A 136 -10.46 9.74 7.61
N GLN A 137 -10.22 8.64 8.31
CA GLN A 137 -9.03 7.79 8.13
C GLN A 137 -9.00 7.15 6.74
N GLN A 138 -10.14 6.71 6.20
CA GLN A 138 -10.21 6.17 4.84
C GLN A 138 -9.78 7.20 3.77
N VAL A 139 -10.19 8.47 3.94
CA VAL A 139 -9.84 9.55 3.02
C VAL A 139 -8.37 9.90 3.15
N VAL A 140 -7.87 10.16 4.36
CA VAL A 140 -6.46 10.50 4.61
C VAL A 140 -5.55 9.40 4.09
N SER A 141 -5.81 8.14 4.45
CA SER A 141 -5.06 6.99 3.94
C SER A 141 -5.04 6.92 2.41
N ARG A 142 -6.13 7.31 1.73
CA ARG A 142 -6.17 7.32 0.28
C ARG A 142 -5.39 8.49 -0.33
N ILE A 143 -5.40 9.66 0.31
CA ILE A 143 -4.61 10.82 -0.08
C ILE A 143 -3.12 10.51 0.05
N ASP A 144 -2.68 9.98 1.19
CA ASP A 144 -1.28 9.60 1.41
C ASP A 144 -0.80 8.59 0.35
N ASP A 145 -1.61 7.57 0.06
CA ASP A 145 -1.33 6.60 -1.01
C ASP A 145 -1.25 7.23 -2.42
N LEU A 146 -1.95 8.34 -2.65
CA LEU A 146 -1.93 9.09 -3.92
C LEU A 146 -0.74 10.06 -4.03
N GLU A 147 -0.34 10.66 -2.91
CA GLU A 147 0.79 11.59 -2.85
C GLU A 147 2.13 10.88 -2.96
N ALA A 148 2.21 9.66 -2.42
CA ALA A 148 3.42 8.84 -2.41
C ALA A 148 3.80 8.22 -3.79
N ILE A 149 3.16 8.62 -4.90
CA ILE A 149 3.32 8.07 -6.28
C ILE A 149 3.42 9.20 -7.34
#